data_AF-A0A929Y248-F1
#
_entry.id   AF-A0A929Y248-F1
#
_cell.length_a   1.000
_cell.length_b   1.000
_cell.length_c   1.000
_cell.angle_alpha   90.00
_cell.angle_beta   90.00
_cell.angle_gamma   90.00
#
_symmetry.space_group_name_H-M   'P 1'
#
loop_
_entity.id
_entity.type
_entity.pdbx_description
1 polymer ?
#
loop_
_entity_poly.entity_id
_entity_poly.type
_entity_poly.pdbx_seq_one_letter_code
_entity_poly.pdbx_strand_id
1 'polypeptide(L)' 'MKIILETKETEIVEKKSRFIANIAAVSSEEEAIEFIEKIKKKYYDARHNCYAYIIGDKGDKKKCSDDGEPQRSAGM' A
#
# COMPACT_ATOMS: atom_id res chain seq x y z
N MET A 1 -0.50 -20.63 6.03
CA MET A 1 -0.48 -19.33 5.32
C MET A 1 -0.95 -18.27 6.32
N LYS A 2 -0.12 -17.28 6.69
CA LYS A 2 -0.55 -16.19 7.58
C LYS A 2 -1.13 -15.10 6.69
N ILE A 3 -2.44 -14.96 6.73
CA ILE A 3 -3.18 -13.89 6.07
C ILE A 3 -3.30 -12.76 7.09
N ILE A 4 -3.12 -11.52 6.66
CA ILE A 4 -3.40 -10.37 7.53
C ILE A 4 -4.93 -10.39 7.75
N LEU A 5 -5.39 -10.45 9.00
CA LEU A 5 -6.81 -10.61 9.33
C LEU A 5 -7.53 -9.28 9.58
N GLU A 6 -6.76 -8.20 9.82
CA GLU A 6 -7.30 -6.89 10.17
C GLU A 6 -6.58 -5.78 9.43
N THR A 7 -7.36 -4.80 8.98
CA THR A 7 -6.82 -3.56 8.43
C THR A 7 -6.07 -2.81 9.52
N LYS A 8 -4.81 -2.46 9.26
CA LYS A 8 -3.97 -1.73 10.20
C LYS A 8 -3.35 -0.51 9.54
N GLU A 9 -3.42 0.61 10.26
CA GLU A 9 -2.74 1.85 9.90
C GLU A 9 -1.62 2.07 10.91
N THR A 10 -0.43 2.41 10.44
CA THR A 10 0.68 2.86 11.27
C THR A 10 1.32 4.07 10.62
N GLU A 11 1.82 4.99 11.43
CA GLU A 11 2.56 6.14 10.95
C GLU A 11 3.90 6.25 11.64
N ILE A 12 4.88 6.76 10.90
CA ILE A 12 6.19 7.15 11.41
C ILE A 12 6.52 8.55 10.90
N VAL A 13 7.13 9.36 11.75
CA VAL A 13 7.62 10.69 11.37
C VAL A 13 9.13 10.68 11.45
N GLU A 14 9.78 10.81 10.31
CA GLU A 14 11.24 10.77 10.19
C GLU A 14 11.69 12.03 9.46
N LYS A 15 12.58 12.83 10.05
CA LYS A 15 13.16 14.04 9.43
C LYS A 15 12.12 15.00 8.83
N LYS A 16 11.00 15.24 9.52
CA LYS A 16 9.85 16.06 9.09
C LYS A 16 9.03 15.48 7.92
N SER A 17 9.37 14.28 7.45
CA SER A 17 8.54 13.51 6.53
C SER A 17 7.66 12.56 7.32
N ARG A 18 6.38 12.53 7.00
CA ARG A 18 5.40 11.62 7.59
C ARG A 18 5.17 10.46 6.61
N PHE A 19 5.40 9.24 7.07
CA PHE A 19 5.13 8.02 6.33
C PHE A 19 3.97 7.30 6.98
N ILE A 20 2.94 6.97 6.21
CA ILE A 20 1.73 6.32 6.70
C ILE A 20 1.57 5.01 5.94
N ALA A 21 1.75 3.91 6.64
CA ALA A 21 1.56 2.57 6.08
C ALA A 21 0.14 2.09 6.41
N ASN A 22 -0.61 1.81 5.35
CA ASN A 22 -1.95 1.24 5.41
C ASN A 22 -1.91 -0.19 4.88
N ILE A 23 -2.37 -1.13 5.68
CA ILE A 23 -2.38 -2.55 5.36
C ILE A 23 -3.82 -3.03 5.49
N ALA A 24 -4.31 -3.78 4.50
CA ALA A 24 -5.63 -4.40 4.53
C ALA A 24 -5.57 -5.83 3.99
N ALA A 25 -6.46 -6.68 4.50
CA ALA A 25 -6.76 -7.97 3.92
C ALA A 25 -7.67 -7.75 2.70
N VAL A 26 -7.31 -8.34 1.56
CA VAL A 26 -8.10 -8.27 0.34
C VAL A 26 -8.21 -9.66 -0.26
N SER A 27 -9.39 -9.98 -0.76
CA SER A 27 -9.73 -11.28 -1.36
C SER A 27 -9.82 -11.20 -2.88
N SER A 28 -10.02 -10.00 -3.44
CA SER A 28 -10.06 -9.76 -4.88
C SER A 28 -9.23 -8.53 -5.29
N GLU A 29 -8.97 -8.43 -6.60
CA GLU A 29 -8.28 -7.28 -7.17
C GLU A 29 -9.13 -6.01 -7.09
N GLU A 30 -10.46 -6.12 -7.18
CA GLU A 30 -11.35 -4.98 -6.99
C GLU A 30 -11.22 -4.41 -5.58
N GLU A 31 -11.24 -5.27 -4.54
CA GLU A 31 -11.07 -4.82 -3.14
C GLU A 31 -9.72 -4.12 -2.93
N ALA A 32 -8.65 -4.62 -3.55
CA ALA A 32 -7.33 -4.00 -3.49
C ALA A 32 -7.33 -2.61 -4.14
N ILE A 33 -7.94 -2.47 -5.31
CA ILE A 33 -8.03 -1.19 -6.03
C ILE A 33 -8.89 -0.20 -5.24
N GLU A 34 -10.06 -0.61 -4.76
CA GLU A 34 -10.94 0.25 -3.94
C GLU A 34 -10.23 0.73 -2.67
N PHE A 35 -9.47 -0.15 -2.01
CA PHE A 35 -8.68 0.23 -0.85
C PHE A 35 -7.61 1.27 -1.21
N ILE A 36 -6.84 1.04 -2.29
CA ILE A 36 -5.82 1.99 -2.76
C ILE A 36 -6.45 3.34 -3.10
N GLU A 37 -7.56 3.37 -3.82
CA GLU A 37 -8.26 4.61 -4.16
C GLU A 37 -8.77 5.33 -2.91
N LYS A 38 -9.29 4.60 -1.92
CA LYS A 38 -9.72 5.16 -0.64
C LYS A 38 -8.56 5.80 0.12
N ILE A 39 -7.41 5.14 0.18
CA ILE A 39 -6.20 5.68 0.82
C ILE A 39 -5.67 6.89 0.03
N LYS A 40 -5.59 6.82 -1.30
CA LYS A 40 -5.21 7.95 -2.16
C LYS A 40 -6.13 9.16 -1.98
N LYS A 41 -7.44 8.96 -1.81
CA LYS A 41 -8.39 10.04 -1.50
C LYS A 41 -8.22 10.58 -0.09
N LYS A 42 -7.99 9.72 0.91
CA LYS A 42 -7.75 10.12 2.31
C LYS A 42 -6.47 10.96 2.45
N TYR A 43 -5.42 10.59 1.71
CA TYR A 43 -4.11 11.25 1.70
C TYR A 43 -3.81 11.87 0.34
N TYR A 44 -4.75 12.65 -0.19
CA TYR A 44 -4.60 13.30 -1.50
C TYR A 44 -3.44 14.31 -1.54
N ASP A 45 -3.03 14.80 -0.37
CA ASP A 45 -1.95 15.76 -0.15
C ASP A 45 -0.57 15.09 0.03
N ALA A 46 -0.52 13.75 0.06
CA ALA A 46 0.74 13.01 0.11
C ALA A 46 1.53 13.20 -1.20
N ARG A 47 2.85 13.41 -1.07
CA ARG A 47 3.74 13.57 -2.23
C ARG A 47 3.88 12.30 -3.07
N HIS A 48 3.81 11.15 -2.42
CA HIS A 48 3.90 9.83 -3.04
C HIS A 48 2.88 8.92 -2.35
N ASN A 49 2.07 8.23 -3.15
CA ASN A 49 1.13 7.22 -2.69
C ASN A 49 1.57 5.85 -3.21
N CYS A 50 2.68 5.35 -2.66
CA CYS A 50 3.23 4.05 -3.00
C CYS A 50 2.33 2.92 -2.47
N TYR A 51 2.11 1.90 -3.29
CA TYR A 51 1.29 0.75 -2.91
C TYR A 51 1.88 -0.54 -3.46
N ALA A 52 1.65 -1.63 -2.74
CA ALA A 52 1.93 -2.97 -3.21
C ALA A 52 0.84 -3.93 -2.71
N TYR A 53 0.44 -4.87 -3.55
CA TYR A 53 -0.46 -5.95 -3.15
C TYR A 53 -0.10 -7.27 -3.83
N ILE A 54 -0.47 -8.35 -3.17
CA ILE A 54 -0.37 -9.72 -3.66
C ILE A 54 -1.70 -10.41 -3.40
N ILE A 55 -2.29 -11.02 -4.42
CA ILE A 55 -3.60 -11.69 -4.37
C ILE A 55 -3.45 -13.07 -5.00
N GLY A 56 -4.12 -14.05 -4.41
CA GLY A 56 -4.09 -15.46 -4.82
C GLY A 56 -3.14 -16.31 -3.97
N ASP A 57 -3.46 -17.59 -3.85
CA ASP A 57 -2.75 -18.56 -3.00
C ASP A 57 -1.28 -18.76 -3.43
N LYS A 58 -1.00 -18.55 -4.72
CA LYS A 58 0.36 -18.60 -5.31
C LYS A 58 0.94 -17.21 -5.63
N GLY A 59 0.23 -16.15 -5.24
CA GLY A 59 0.55 -14.78 -5.65
C GLY A 59 0.34 -14.57 -7.15
N ASP A 60 -0.77 -15.07 -7.68
CA ASP A 60 -1.14 -15.00 -9.10
C ASP A 60 -1.26 -13.56 -9.60
N LYS A 61 -1.59 -12.61 -8.71
CA LYS A 61 -1.65 -11.18 -9.02
C LYS A 61 -0.75 -10.42 -8.06
N LYS A 62 0.29 -9.79 -8.59
CA LYS A 62 1.21 -8.92 -7.84
C LYS A 62 1.30 -7.59 -8.54
N LYS A 63 1.13 -6.51 -7.78
CA LYS A 63 1.30 -5.16 -8.31
C LYS A 63 2.00 -4.31 -7.28
N CYS A 64 2.98 -3.54 -7.72
CA CYS A 64 3.65 -2.53 -6.92
C CYS A 64 3.74 -1.25 -7.75
N SER A 65 3.64 -0.11 -7.09
CA SER A 65 3.81 1.20 -7.69
C SER A 65 4.54 2.09 -6.70
N ASP A 66 5.68 2.62 -7.13
CA ASP A 66 6.50 3.54 -6.34
C ASP A 66 6.09 5.01 -6.51
N ASP A 67 4.97 5.29 -7.22
CA ASP A 67 4.35 6.62 -7.36
C ASP A 67 5.36 7.79 -7.53
N GLY A 68 6.41 7.56 -8.34
CA GLY A 68 7.43 8.55 -8.69
C GLY A 68 8.61 8.70 -7.72
N GLU A 69 8.77 7.82 -6.71
CA GLU A 69 10.01 7.78 -5.92
C GLU A 69 11.22 7.49 -6.82
N PRO A 70 12.39 8.13 -6.56
CA PRO A 70 13.61 7.85 -7.31
C PRO A 70 13.93 6.35 -7.20
N GLN A 71 14.13 5.71 -8.36
CA GLN A 71 14.43 4.27 -8.48
C GLN A 71 15.41 3.83 -7.39
N ARG A 72 15.01 2.79 -6.62
CA ARG A 72 15.77 2.10 -5.54
C ARG A 72 15.68 2.69 -4.11
N SER A 73 14.53 3.19 -3.67
CA SER A 73 14.34 3.60 -2.25
C SER A 73 13.19 2.93 -1.48
N ALA A 74 12.10 2.50 -2.14
CA ALA A 74 10.94 1.92 -1.44
C ALA A 74 10.52 0.50 -1.86
N GLY A 75 11.09 -0.04 -2.95
CA GLY A 75 10.67 -1.31 -3.55
C GLY A 75 11.76 -2.38 -3.66
N MET A 76 12.36 -2.81 -2.55
CA MET A 76 13.03 -4.12 -2.44
C MET A 76 12.52 -4.89 -1.24
#